data_AF-A0A830EXR0-F1
#
_entry.id   AF-A0A830EXR0-F1
#
_cell.length_a   1.000
_cell.length_b   1.000
_cell.length_c   1.000
_cell.angle_alpha   90.00
_cell.angle_beta   90.00
_cell.angle_gamma   90.00
#
_symmetry.space_group_name_H-M   'P 1'
#
loop_
_entity.id
_entity.type
_entity.pdbx_description
1 polymer ?
#
loop_
_entity_poly.entity_id
_entity_poly.type
_entity_poly.pdbx_seq_one_letter_code
_entity_poly.pdbx_strand_id
1 'polypeptide(L)'
;MAGAIVGLVLGSIIGAVATIAGSYFLFWRRRHAALAHLRRAFRTELSALSYIDEMAESGDYETLTQTVEKPVVYESNADDIGHLSGEEVEALVAFYTDLYWICDQQDIEDKKDRVHEIVEKRQRAIETIREAE
;
A
#
# COMPACT_ATOMS: atom_id res chain seq x y z
N MET A 1 7.26 -21.78 -55.09
CA MET A 1 8.39 -21.61 -54.15
C MET A 1 8.31 -20.29 -53.40
N ALA A 2 8.20 -19.12 -54.06
CA ALA A 2 8.17 -17.81 -53.39
C ALA A 2 7.00 -17.60 -52.38
N GLY A 3 5.78 -18.04 -52.70
CA GLY A 3 4.61 -17.88 -51.81
C GLY A 3 4.68 -18.66 -50.49
N ALA A 4 5.37 -19.81 -50.47
CA ALA A 4 5.55 -20.61 -49.26
C ALA A 4 6.53 -19.95 -48.26
N ILE A 5 7.57 -19.30 -48.79
CA ILE A 5 8.56 -18.56 -47.98
C ILE A 5 7.89 -17.32 -47.35
N VAL A 6 7.06 -16.60 -48.12
CA VAL A 6 6.30 -15.45 -47.62
C VAL A 6 5.33 -15.86 -46.52
N GLY A 7 4.62 -16.98 -46.69
CA GLY A 7 3.70 -17.51 -45.67
C GLY A 7 4.40 -17.95 -44.37
N LEU A 8 5.59 -18.55 -44.47
CA LEU A 8 6.41 -18.92 -43.31
C LEU A 8 6.92 -17.70 -42.53
N VAL A 9 7.41 -16.67 -43.24
CA VAL A 9 7.90 -15.44 -42.60
C VAL A 9 6.75 -14.71 -41.89
N LEU A 10 5.60 -14.55 -42.54
CA LEU A 10 4.41 -13.95 -41.92
C LEU A 10 3.91 -14.74 -40.70
N GLY A 11 3.85 -16.07 -40.80
CA GLY A 11 3.48 -16.93 -39.67
C GLY A 11 4.45 -16.80 -38.49
N SER A 12 5.75 -16.69 -38.76
CA SER A 12 6.77 -16.52 -37.71
C SER A 12 6.66 -15.17 -36.98
N ILE A 13 6.35 -14.09 -37.70
CA ILE A 13 6.17 -12.75 -37.12
C ILE A 13 4.92 -12.72 -36.24
N ILE A 14 3.80 -13.28 -36.72
CA ILE A 14 2.56 -13.35 -35.95
C ILE A 14 2.76 -14.20 -34.67
N GLY A 15 3.44 -15.34 -34.78
CA GLY A 15 3.77 -16.18 -33.63
C GLY A 15 4.66 -15.46 -32.60
N ALA A 16 5.64 -14.68 -33.05
CA ALA A 16 6.51 -13.90 -32.18
C ALA A 16 5.72 -12.80 -31.45
N VAL A 17 4.88 -12.04 -32.16
CA VAL A 17 4.03 -11.00 -31.57
C VAL A 17 3.05 -11.58 -30.56
N ALA A 18 2.42 -12.71 -30.87
CA ALA A 18 1.52 -13.40 -29.94
C ALA A 18 2.23 -13.85 -28.66
N THR A 19 3.47 -14.32 -28.78
CA THR A 19 4.30 -14.73 -27.63
C THR A 19 4.68 -13.53 -26.76
N ILE A 20 5.08 -12.41 -27.37
CA ILE A 20 5.40 -11.17 -26.66
C ILE A 20 4.16 -10.62 -25.95
N ALA A 21 3.02 -10.54 -26.66
CA ALA A 21 1.77 -10.06 -26.10
C ALA A 21 1.26 -10.95 -24.96
N GLY A 22 1.32 -12.27 -25.12
CA GLY A 22 0.95 -13.23 -24.07
C GLY A 22 1.85 -13.13 -22.84
N SER A 23 3.15 -12.94 -23.03
CA SER A 23 4.12 -12.77 -21.94
C SER A 23 3.86 -11.46 -21.18
N TYR A 24 3.62 -10.36 -21.90
CA TYR A 24 3.27 -9.07 -21.30
C TYR A 24 1.95 -9.15 -20.51
N PHE A 25 0.95 -9.81 -21.05
CA PHE A 25 -0.34 -10.00 -20.39
C PHE A 25 -0.23 -10.78 -19.07
N LEU A 26 0.54 -11.87 -19.06
CA LEU A 26 0.78 -12.66 -17.83
C LEU A 26 1.56 -11.85 -16.79
N PHE A 27 2.55 -11.08 -17.23
CA PHE A 27 3.30 -10.18 -16.36
C PHE A 27 2.40 -9.11 -15.73
N TRP A 28 1.58 -8.46 -16.55
CA TRP A 28 0.61 -7.46 -16.11
C TRP A 28 -0.38 -8.05 -15.09
N ARG A 29 -0.92 -9.24 -15.36
CA ARG A 29 -1.82 -9.94 -14.43
C ARG A 29 -1.17 -10.27 -13.09
N ARG A 30 0.07 -10.75 -13.10
CA ARG A 30 0.82 -11.05 -11.85
C ARG A 30 1.04 -9.78 -11.04
N ARG A 31 1.40 -8.69 -11.70
CA ARG A 31 1.59 -7.39 -11.05
C ARG A 31 0.30 -6.88 -10.40
N HIS A 32 -0.84 -6.99 -11.08
CA HIS A 32 -2.12 -6.64 -10.47
C HIS A 32 -2.49 -7.50 -9.26
N ALA A 33 -2.23 -8.81 -9.31
CA ALA A 33 -2.46 -9.68 -8.16
C ALA A 33 -1.56 -9.30 -6.97
N ALA A 34 -0.28 -9.03 -7.21
CA ALA A 34 0.65 -8.59 -6.17
C ALA A 34 0.19 -7.27 -5.52
N LEU A 35 -0.24 -6.29 -6.32
CA LEU A 35 -0.79 -5.02 -5.82
C LEU A 35 -2.04 -5.21 -4.97
N ALA A 36 -2.97 -6.07 -5.41
CA ALA A 36 -4.17 -6.37 -4.63
C ALA A 36 -3.83 -7.00 -3.27
N HIS A 37 -2.85 -7.91 -3.24
CA HIS A 37 -2.36 -8.48 -1.99
C HIS A 37 -1.70 -7.42 -1.09
N LEU A 38 -0.89 -6.53 -1.65
CA LEU A 38 -0.24 -5.45 -0.92
C LEU A 38 -1.25 -4.48 -0.29
N ARG A 39 -2.23 -4.00 -1.07
CA ARG A 39 -3.34 -3.16 -0.58
C ARG A 39 -4.10 -3.81 0.55
N ARG A 40 -4.43 -5.10 0.40
CA ARG A 40 -5.13 -5.86 1.43
C ARG A 40 -4.31 -6.00 2.71
N ALA A 41 -3.00 -6.19 2.60
CA ALA A 41 -2.11 -6.26 3.76
C ALA A 41 -2.09 -4.91 4.50
N PHE A 42 -1.90 -3.80 3.77
CA PHE A 42 -1.94 -2.46 4.37
C PHE A 42 -3.28 -2.14 5.01
N ARG A 43 -4.39 -2.46 4.34
CA ARG A 43 -5.73 -2.27 4.89
C ARG A 43 -5.93 -3.04 6.19
N THR A 44 -5.40 -4.26 6.27
CA THR A 44 -5.48 -5.10 7.46
C THR A 44 -4.69 -4.49 8.62
N GLU A 45 -3.47 -4.01 8.36
CA GLU A 45 -2.64 -3.33 9.36
C GLU A 45 -3.29 -2.02 9.84
N LEU A 46 -3.74 -1.17 8.92
CA LEU A 46 -4.46 0.06 9.27
C LEU A 46 -5.74 -0.24 10.06
N SER A 47 -6.46 -1.32 9.72
CA SER A 47 -7.65 -1.73 10.47
C SER A 47 -7.31 -2.24 11.87
N ALA A 48 -6.18 -2.95 12.04
CA ALA A 48 -5.72 -3.40 13.35
C ALA A 48 -5.39 -2.21 14.28
N LEU A 49 -4.99 -1.07 13.72
CA LEU A 49 -4.73 0.17 14.44
C LEU A 49 -6.00 1.00 14.72
N SER A 50 -7.21 0.43 14.61
CA SER A 50 -8.47 1.17 14.89
C SER A 50 -8.61 1.62 16.33
N TYR A 51 -7.94 0.96 17.28
CA TYR A 51 -7.95 1.36 18.69
C TYR A 51 -7.35 2.75 18.92
N ILE A 52 -6.53 3.26 17.99
CA ILE A 52 -5.99 4.63 18.06
C ILE A 52 -7.13 5.65 18.03
N ASP A 53 -8.16 5.42 17.20
CA ASP A 53 -9.34 6.28 17.12
C ASP A 53 -10.08 6.28 18.46
N GLU A 54 -10.31 5.08 19.05
CA GLU A 54 -10.99 4.92 20.34
C GLU A 54 -10.22 5.59 21.50
N MET A 55 -8.89 5.45 21.53
CA MET A 55 -8.04 6.06 22.54
C MET A 55 -7.93 7.58 22.39
N ALA A 56 -7.95 8.07 21.14
CA ALA A 56 -7.98 9.51 20.87
C ALA A 56 -9.29 10.14 21.33
N GLU A 57 -10.42 9.44 21.16
CA GLU A 57 -11.74 9.89 21.62
C GLU A 57 -11.89 9.83 23.15
N SER A 58 -11.33 8.82 23.80
CA SER A 58 -11.36 8.66 25.27
C SER A 58 -10.38 9.57 26.00
N GLY A 59 -9.44 10.18 25.27
CA GLY A 59 -8.38 11.02 25.82
C GLY A 59 -7.25 10.24 26.50
N ASP A 60 -7.15 8.94 26.26
CA ASP A 60 -6.17 8.03 26.87
C ASP A 60 -4.85 8.01 26.09
N TYR A 61 -4.23 9.18 25.96
CA TYR A 61 -3.05 9.36 25.12
C TYR A 61 -1.79 8.73 25.72
N GLU A 62 -1.67 8.66 27.04
CA GLU A 62 -0.51 8.05 27.71
C GLU A 62 -0.48 6.53 27.50
N THR A 63 -1.64 5.86 27.56
CA THR A 63 -1.74 4.43 27.24
C THR A 63 -1.48 4.19 25.75
N LEU A 64 -1.86 5.12 24.88
CA LEU A 64 -1.63 5.03 23.45
C LEU A 64 -0.13 4.93 23.12
N THR A 65 0.74 5.77 23.69
CA THR A 65 2.19 5.70 23.40
C THR A 65 2.83 4.38 23.84
N GLN A 66 2.27 3.71 24.85
CA GLN A 66 2.74 2.41 25.35
C GLN A 66 2.19 1.22 24.56
N THR A 67 1.05 1.40 23.89
CA THR A 67 0.31 0.31 23.22
C THR A 67 0.54 0.30 21.71
N VAL A 68 1.00 1.39 21.11
CA VAL A 68 1.28 1.42 19.67
C VAL A 68 2.40 0.44 19.32
N GLU A 69 2.03 -0.59 18.56
CA GLU A 69 2.96 -1.56 18.00
C GLU A 69 3.61 -1.02 16.72
N LYS A 70 4.82 -1.52 16.42
CA LYS A 70 5.51 -1.18 15.18
C LYS A 70 4.79 -1.79 13.97
N PRO A 71 4.64 -1.04 12.87
CA PRO A 71 3.91 -1.50 11.69
C PRO A 71 4.74 -2.54 10.91
N VAL A 72 4.33 -3.80 10.96
CA VAL A 72 5.08 -4.94 10.39
C VAL A 72 4.95 -4.99 8.87
N VAL A 73 3.76 -4.74 8.32
CA VAL A 73 3.48 -4.75 6.89
C VAL A 73 4.21 -3.59 6.21
N TYR A 74 4.17 -2.39 6.79
CA TYR A 74 4.91 -1.26 6.25
C TYR A 74 6.42 -1.50 6.20
N GLU A 75 7.04 -1.99 7.27
CA GLU A 75 8.48 -2.29 7.28
C GLU A 75 8.82 -3.43 6.31
N SER A 76 8.02 -4.50 6.29
CA SER A 76 8.31 -5.70 5.49
C SER A 76 8.09 -5.51 3.98
N ASN A 77 7.34 -4.48 3.57
CA ASN A 77 7.00 -4.21 2.17
C ASN A 77 7.51 -2.85 1.69
N ALA A 78 8.51 -2.27 2.36
CA ALA A 78 9.07 -0.97 2.00
C ALA A 78 9.61 -0.92 0.55
N ASP A 79 10.18 -2.04 0.06
CA ASP A 79 10.67 -2.15 -1.32
C ASP A 79 9.53 -2.19 -2.35
N ASP A 80 8.36 -2.73 -1.97
CA ASP A 80 7.21 -2.93 -2.85
C ASP A 80 6.22 -1.75 -2.82
N ILE A 81 6.33 -0.85 -1.84
CA ILE A 81 5.40 0.29 -1.68
C ILE A 81 5.40 1.21 -2.91
N GLY A 82 6.54 1.33 -3.60
CA GLY A 82 6.68 2.12 -4.82
C GLY A 82 5.89 1.58 -6.03
N HIS A 83 5.22 0.43 -5.88
CA HIS A 83 4.30 -0.08 -6.89
C HIS A 83 2.87 0.44 -6.75
N LEU A 84 2.52 1.00 -5.58
CA LEU A 84 1.25 1.69 -5.37
C LEU A 84 1.22 3.04 -6.13
N SER A 85 0.04 3.64 -6.25
CA SER A 85 -0.07 5.00 -6.79
C SER A 85 0.58 6.03 -5.86
N GLY A 86 0.93 7.20 -6.42
CA GLY A 86 1.57 8.26 -5.63
C GLY A 86 0.72 8.71 -4.43
N GLU A 87 -0.60 8.78 -4.60
CA GLU A 87 -1.55 9.13 -3.54
C GLU A 87 -1.59 8.06 -2.44
N GLU A 88 -1.60 6.78 -2.80
CA GLU A 88 -1.54 5.67 -1.84
C GLU A 88 -0.24 5.72 -1.02
N VAL A 89 0.91 5.93 -1.69
CA VAL A 89 2.21 6.04 -1.01
C VAL A 89 2.24 7.24 -0.08
N GLU A 90 1.80 8.41 -0.54
CA GLU A 90 1.79 9.63 0.26
C GLU A 90 0.94 9.46 1.53
N ALA A 91 -0.27 8.90 1.39
CA ALA A 91 -1.16 8.69 2.52
C ALA A 91 -0.58 7.70 3.54
N LEU A 92 0.01 6.59 3.08
CA LEU A 92 0.64 5.59 3.94
C LEU A 92 1.87 6.16 4.66
N VAL A 93 2.79 6.79 3.93
CA VAL A 93 4.00 7.38 4.49
C VAL A 93 3.66 8.46 5.50
N ALA A 94 2.68 9.33 5.20
CA ALA A 94 2.23 10.37 6.12
C ALA A 94 1.70 9.79 7.43
N PHE A 95 0.89 8.74 7.37
CA PHE A 95 0.39 8.05 8.56
C PHE A 95 1.52 7.37 9.35
N TYR A 96 2.31 6.51 8.71
CA TYR A 96 3.35 5.75 9.42
C TYR A 96 4.46 6.62 9.98
N THR A 97 4.78 7.74 9.33
CA THR A 97 5.75 8.71 9.87
C THR A 97 5.28 9.26 11.22
N ASP A 98 4.01 9.66 11.32
CA ASP A 98 3.48 10.15 12.59
C ASP A 98 3.21 9.02 13.59
N LEU A 99 2.94 7.80 13.12
CA LEU A 99 2.86 6.61 13.98
C LEU A 99 4.22 6.31 14.65
N TYR A 100 5.33 6.43 13.92
CA TYR A 100 6.65 6.32 14.54
C TYR A 100 6.93 7.44 15.52
N TRP A 101 6.47 8.65 15.21
CA TRP A 101 6.63 9.78 16.10
C TRP A 101 5.94 9.56 17.45
N ILE A 102 4.72 9.00 17.45
CA ILE A 102 3.97 8.73 18.69
C ILE A 102 4.62 7.65 19.56
N CYS A 103 5.20 6.62 18.95
CA CYS A 103 5.94 5.56 19.67
C CYS A 103 7.15 6.10 20.46
N ASP A 104 7.74 7.22 20.03
CA ASP A 104 8.93 7.81 20.64
C ASP A 104 8.59 8.92 21.66
N GLN A 105 7.30 9.24 21.85
CA GLN A 105 6.89 10.28 22.81
C GLN A 105 6.77 9.74 24.23
N GLN A 106 7.49 10.38 25.16
CA GLN A 106 7.34 10.17 26.60
C GLN A 106 6.33 11.11 27.26
N ASP A 107 5.98 12.22 26.60
CA ASP A 107 4.99 13.19 27.08
C ASP A 107 4.12 13.67 25.90
N ILE A 108 2.87 13.24 25.93
CA ILE A 108 1.90 13.42 24.85
C ILE A 108 0.70 14.27 25.25
N GLU A 109 0.56 14.63 26.54
CA GLU A 109 -0.59 15.40 27.02
C GLU A 109 -0.69 16.79 26.38
N ASP A 110 0.45 17.40 26.04
CA ASP A 110 0.49 18.70 25.34
C ASP A 110 0.31 18.57 23.81
N LYS A 111 0.12 17.35 23.29
CA LYS A 111 0.19 17.06 21.84
C LYS A 111 -1.04 16.30 21.33
N LYS A 112 -2.18 16.46 22.00
CA LYS A 112 -3.47 15.82 21.70
C LYS A 112 -3.95 16.11 20.27
N ASP A 113 -3.75 17.34 19.80
CA ASP A 113 -4.06 17.74 18.42
C ASP A 113 -3.31 16.87 17.40
N ARG A 114 -2.07 16.48 17.71
CA ARG A 114 -1.27 15.62 16.83
C ARG A 114 -1.81 14.19 16.75
N VAL A 115 -2.40 13.70 17.83
CA VAL A 115 -3.05 12.38 17.84
C VAL A 115 -4.30 12.39 16.96
N HIS A 116 -5.09 13.47 17.01
CA HIS A 116 -6.23 13.63 16.09
C HIS A 116 -5.78 13.72 14.63
N GLU A 117 -4.68 14.41 14.32
CA GLU A 117 -4.08 14.38 12.97
C GLU A 117 -3.66 12.97 12.53
N ILE A 118 -3.14 12.15 13.45
CA ILE A 118 -2.78 10.74 13.17
C ILE A 118 -4.02 9.93 12.79
N VAL A 119 -5.13 10.10 13.53
CA VAL A 119 -6.42 9.46 13.22
C VAL A 119 -6.92 9.88 11.84
N GLU A 120 -6.88 11.17 11.51
CA GLU A 120 -7.28 11.66 10.19
C GLU A 120 -6.41 11.08 9.07
N LYS A 121 -5.09 11.00 9.28
CA LYS A 121 -4.15 10.41 8.30
C LYS A 121 -4.40 8.92 8.12
N ARG A 122 -4.73 8.20 9.19
CA ARG A 122 -5.12 6.79 9.14
C ARG A 122 -6.37 6.59 8.28
N GLN A 123 -7.41 7.38 8.54
CA GLN A 123 -8.67 7.31 7.79
C GLN A 123 -8.46 7.65 6.31
N ARG A 124 -7.64 8.68 6.02
CA ARG A 124 -7.24 9.02 4.65
C ARG A 124 -6.53 7.85 3.96
N ALA A 125 -5.55 7.23 4.61
CA ALA A 125 -4.83 6.08 4.05
C ALA A 125 -5.76 4.89 3.75
N ILE A 126 -6.73 4.61 4.62
CA ILE A 126 -7.75 3.57 4.39
C ILE A 126 -8.60 3.92 3.17
N GLU A 127 -9.07 5.16 3.06
CA GLU A 127 -9.93 5.58 1.95
C GLU A 127 -9.17 5.53 0.62
N THR A 128 -7.95 6.06 0.57
CA THR A 128 -7.12 6.04 -0.64
C THR A 128 -6.85 4.62 -1.13
N ILE A 129 -6.57 3.67 -0.22
CA ILE A 129 -6.42 2.25 -0.60
C ILE A 129 -7.73 1.68 -1.13
N ARG A 130 -8.87 2.03 -0.53
CA ARG A 130 -10.20 1.53 -0.93
C ARG A 130 -10.62 2.05 -2.30
N GLU A 131 -10.34 3.31 -2.62
CA GLU A 131 -10.65 3.91 -3.92
C GLU A 131 -9.81 3.33 -5.06
N ALA A 132 -8.64 2.77 -4.74
CA ALA A 132 -7.72 2.17 -5.71
C ALA A 132 -7.98 0.69 -6.03
N GLU A 133 -8.90 0.03 -5.31
CA GLU A 133 -9.36 -1.36 -5.54
C GLU A 133 -10.40 -1.46 -6.67
#